data_AF-A0A6L8BC42-F1
#
_entry.id   AF-A0A6L8BC42-F1
#
_cell.length_a   1.000
_cell.length_b   1.000
_cell.length_c   1.000
_cell.angle_alpha   90.00
_cell.angle_beta   90.00
_cell.angle_gamma   90.00
#
_symmetry.space_group_name_H-M   'P 1'
#
loop_
_entity.id
_entity.type
_entity.pdbx_description
1 polymer ?
#
loop_
_entity_poly.entity_id
_entity_poly.type
_entity_poly.pdbx_seq_one_letter_code
_entity_poly.pdbx_strand_id
1 'polypeptide(L)'
;MDASVIDAIGVDAPEFAGSSETYPFILQPYLSLNMHDGSGANLPWMQELPDPLTSVVYGSWLEINPATAQELGLRDGDLVEVESPEGTVSVPVLTYPAIMPNVVAMPVGQGHSDYGRYASGRGANPIEILASQMEPETGSLAWNATRVRLNPTGRRANLVRTSGLSRDLGRGIIQTTASGEAEEHAGTNLRSIPITVEPA
;
A
#
# COMPACT_ATOMS: atom_id res chain seq x y z
N MET A 1 -8.16 -1.74 29.88
CA MET A 1 -7.64 -0.39 30.14
C MET A 1 -8.83 0.51 30.37
N ASP A 2 -8.81 1.29 31.44
CA ASP A 2 -9.91 2.18 31.83
C ASP A 2 -9.91 3.42 30.91
N ALA A 3 -11.04 3.71 30.27
CA ALA A 3 -11.17 4.81 29.31
C ALA A 3 -10.90 6.19 29.97
N SER A 4 -11.11 6.30 31.28
CA SER A 4 -10.81 7.49 32.07
C SER A 4 -9.32 7.81 32.16
N VAL A 5 -8.44 6.80 32.04
CA VAL A 5 -6.99 7.00 32.02
C VAL A 5 -6.52 7.51 30.66
N ILE A 6 -7.19 7.12 29.57
CA ILE A 6 -6.89 7.60 28.21
C ILE A 6 -7.31 9.07 28.07
N ASP A 7 -8.48 9.42 28.61
CA ASP A 7 -9.02 10.80 28.58
C ASP A 7 -8.21 11.77 29.47
N ALA A 8 -7.57 11.26 30.54
CA ALA A 8 -6.68 12.03 31.40
C ALA A 8 -5.33 12.36 30.74
N ILE A 9 -4.92 11.62 29.72
CA ILE A 9 -3.77 11.94 28.87
C ILE A 9 -4.32 12.91 27.82
N GLY A 10 -4.34 14.20 28.15
CA GLY A 10 -4.86 15.27 27.28
C GLY A 10 -4.04 15.43 26.00
N VAL A 11 -4.22 14.51 25.06
CA VAL A 11 -3.68 14.57 23.70
C VAL A 11 -4.74 15.26 22.86
N ASP A 12 -4.35 16.37 22.22
CA ASP A 12 -5.24 17.07 21.32
C ASP A 12 -5.67 16.16 20.15
N ALA A 13 -6.90 16.35 19.69
CA ALA A 13 -7.41 15.59 18.56
C ALA A 13 -6.56 15.90 17.30
N PRO A 14 -6.28 14.90 16.44
CA PRO A 14 -5.49 15.12 15.25
C PRO A 14 -6.21 16.09 14.30
N GLU A 15 -5.49 17.11 13.87
CA GLU A 15 -5.93 18.05 12.84
C GLU A 15 -5.54 17.53 11.45
N PHE A 16 -6.46 17.65 10.50
CA PHE A 16 -6.23 17.25 9.11
C PHE A 16 -6.46 18.44 8.17
N ALA A 17 -5.63 18.53 7.15
CA ALA A 17 -5.83 19.43 6.03
C ALA A 17 -6.92 18.90 5.09
N GLY A 18 -7.97 19.69 4.90
CA GLY A 18 -9.17 19.32 4.14
C GLY A 18 -10.33 18.91 5.06
N SER A 19 -11.57 19.27 4.69
CA SER A 19 -12.75 18.82 5.44
C SER A 19 -13.09 17.37 5.11
N SER A 20 -13.59 16.61 6.09
CA SER A 20 -14.05 15.23 5.87
C SER A 20 -15.24 15.12 4.91
N GLU A 21 -16.03 16.19 4.76
CA GLU A 21 -17.17 16.23 3.83
C GLU A 21 -16.72 16.31 2.36
N THR A 22 -15.66 17.09 2.08
CA THR A 22 -15.14 17.26 0.72
C THR A 22 -14.10 16.19 0.40
N TYR A 23 -13.25 15.84 1.37
CA TYR A 23 -12.14 14.91 1.25
C TYR A 23 -12.31 13.76 2.28
N PRO A 24 -13.10 12.73 1.93
CA PRO A 24 -13.48 11.71 2.89
C PRO A 24 -12.32 10.79 3.32
N PHE A 25 -11.32 10.60 2.46
CA PHE A 25 -10.22 9.68 2.69
C PHE A 25 -9.03 10.37 3.34
N ILE A 26 -8.29 9.65 4.18
CA ILE A 26 -6.98 10.10 4.68
C ILE A 26 -5.90 9.47 3.79
N LEU A 27 -4.96 10.29 3.33
CA LEU A 27 -3.81 9.82 2.55
C LEU A 27 -2.67 9.41 3.48
N GLN A 28 -2.21 8.18 3.32
CA GLN A 28 -1.03 7.62 3.97
C GLN A 28 0.10 7.46 2.95
N PRO A 29 0.92 8.49 2.71
CA PRO A 29 2.15 8.33 1.95
C PRO A 29 3.14 7.47 2.75
N TYR A 30 3.74 6.46 2.14
CA TYR A 30 4.74 5.64 2.81
C TYR A 30 6.01 5.50 1.97
N LEU A 31 7.15 5.39 2.64
CA LEU A 31 8.43 5.15 1.96
C LEU A 31 8.46 3.69 1.50
N SER A 32 8.49 3.48 0.18
CA SER A 32 8.63 2.14 -0.38
C SER A 32 9.96 1.52 0.07
N LEU A 33 9.98 0.23 0.38
CA LEU A 33 11.21 -0.48 0.70
C LEU A 33 12.19 -0.53 -0.49
N ASN A 34 11.66 -0.47 -1.71
CA ASN A 34 12.47 -0.48 -2.92
C ASN A 34 12.93 0.94 -3.25
N MET A 35 12.02 1.91 -3.32
CA MET A 35 12.35 3.24 -3.85
C MET A 35 12.72 4.27 -2.78
N HIS A 36 12.32 4.07 -1.52
CA HIS A 36 12.51 5.00 -0.40
C HIS A 36 12.18 6.46 -0.76
N ASP A 37 13.19 7.33 -0.89
CA ASP A 37 13.09 8.74 -1.25
C ASP A 37 13.09 9.00 -2.77
N GLY A 38 13.26 7.95 -3.58
CA GLY A 38 13.30 7.99 -5.03
C GLY A 38 14.68 8.24 -5.63
N SER A 39 15.74 8.35 -4.82
CA SER A 39 17.12 8.51 -5.31
C SER A 39 17.58 7.32 -6.17
N GLY A 40 17.05 6.12 -5.92
CA GLY A 40 17.32 4.91 -6.71
C GLY A 40 16.49 4.78 -8.00
N ALA A 41 15.53 5.67 -8.27
CA ALA A 41 14.54 5.47 -9.32
C ALA A 41 15.14 5.38 -10.74
N ASN A 42 16.27 6.04 -11.00
CA ASN A 42 16.89 5.97 -12.33
C ASN A 42 17.73 4.68 -12.54
N LEU A 43 17.79 3.77 -11.56
CA LEU A 43 18.45 2.47 -11.71
C LEU A 43 17.47 1.46 -12.32
N PRO A 44 17.78 0.85 -13.48
CA PRO A 44 16.85 -0.05 -14.16
C PRO A 44 16.51 -1.30 -13.35
N TRP A 45 17.46 -1.84 -12.59
CA TRP A 45 17.21 -2.99 -11.71
C TRP A 45 16.28 -2.65 -10.55
N MET A 46 16.32 -1.41 -10.05
CA MET A 46 15.37 -0.97 -9.01
C MET A 46 13.95 -0.88 -9.57
N GLN A 47 13.82 -0.50 -10.85
CA GLN A 47 12.52 -0.43 -11.52
C GLN A 47 11.89 -1.82 -11.75
N GLU A 48 12.73 -2.85 -11.92
CA GLU A 48 12.33 -4.25 -12.13
C GLU A 48 12.15 -5.02 -10.82
N LEU A 49 12.64 -4.50 -9.69
CA LEU A 49 12.52 -5.12 -8.37
C LEU A 49 11.05 -5.06 -7.90
N PRO A 50 10.37 -6.21 -7.73
CA PRO A 50 8.98 -6.21 -7.27
C PRO A 50 8.87 -5.71 -5.84
N ASP A 51 7.82 -4.94 -5.58
CA ASP A 51 7.46 -4.56 -4.21
C ASP A 51 7.19 -5.82 -3.36
N PRO A 52 7.74 -5.92 -2.14
CA PRO A 52 7.65 -7.15 -1.34
C PRO A 52 6.23 -7.54 -0.93
N LEU A 53 5.29 -6.59 -0.88
CA LEU A 53 3.91 -6.86 -0.44
C LEU A 53 2.95 -7.01 -1.62
N THR A 54 3.11 -6.16 -2.63
CA THR A 54 2.17 -6.04 -3.76
C THR A 54 2.68 -6.67 -5.05
N SER A 55 3.99 -6.93 -5.12
CA SER A 55 4.71 -7.41 -6.31
C SER A 55 4.60 -6.48 -7.52
N VAL A 56 4.22 -5.22 -7.33
CA VAL A 56 4.13 -4.22 -8.39
C VAL A 56 5.53 -3.79 -8.83
N VAL A 57 5.69 -3.52 -10.12
CA VAL A 57 6.92 -3.02 -10.75
C VAL A 57 6.64 -1.85 -11.70
N TYR A 58 7.67 -1.07 -12.03
CA TYR A 58 7.67 -0.01 -13.05
C TYR A 58 6.68 1.18 -12.88
N GLY A 59 6.08 1.39 -11.70
CA GLY A 59 5.15 2.51 -11.50
C GLY A 59 4.71 2.71 -10.05
N SER A 60 3.82 3.68 -9.85
CA SER A 60 3.12 3.94 -8.58
C SER A 60 1.70 3.39 -8.63
N TRP A 61 1.10 3.18 -7.47
CA TRP A 61 -0.29 2.74 -7.32
C TRP A 61 -0.94 3.40 -6.10
N LEU A 62 -2.26 3.32 -6.02
CA LEU A 62 -3.05 3.67 -4.84
C LEU A 62 -3.60 2.40 -4.20
N GLU A 63 -3.24 2.16 -2.96
CA GLU A 63 -3.79 1.07 -2.17
C GLU A 63 -5.10 1.49 -1.53
N ILE A 64 -6.13 0.66 -1.73
CA ILE A 64 -7.46 0.88 -1.19
C ILE A 64 -8.02 -0.40 -0.57
N ASN A 65 -8.77 -0.24 0.51
CA ASN A 65 -9.47 -1.37 1.12
C ASN A 65 -10.49 -1.98 0.14
N PRO A 66 -10.61 -3.33 0.06
CA PRO A 66 -11.55 -3.99 -0.84
C PRO A 66 -13.02 -3.59 -0.64
N ALA A 67 -13.45 -3.29 0.59
CA ALA A 67 -14.81 -2.84 0.87
C ALA A 67 -15.06 -1.43 0.29
N THR A 68 -14.14 -0.49 0.56
CA THR A 68 -14.20 0.86 -0.01
C THR A 68 -14.12 0.85 -1.53
N ALA A 69 -13.26 0.00 -2.12
CA ALA A 69 -13.19 -0.17 -3.56
C ALA A 69 -14.51 -0.67 -4.15
N GLN A 70 -15.18 -1.62 -3.48
CA GLN A 70 -16.47 -2.13 -3.91
C GLN A 70 -17.56 -1.05 -3.84
N GLU A 71 -17.59 -0.24 -2.79
CA GLU A 71 -18.53 0.89 -2.63
C GLU A 71 -18.35 1.93 -3.74
N LEU A 72 -17.10 2.20 -4.13
CA LEU A 72 -16.76 3.15 -5.20
C LEU A 72 -16.80 2.52 -6.61
N GLY A 73 -17.05 1.21 -6.73
CA GLY A 73 -17.06 0.49 -8.01
C GLY A 73 -15.68 0.36 -8.67
N LEU A 74 -14.60 0.49 -7.90
CA LEU A 74 -13.20 0.44 -8.36
C LEU A 74 -12.63 -0.97 -8.33
N ARG A 75 -11.71 -1.25 -9.27
CA ARG A 75 -10.98 -2.52 -9.39
C ARG A 75 -9.49 -2.27 -9.63
N ASP A 76 -8.68 -3.32 -9.44
CA ASP A 76 -7.25 -3.28 -9.75
C ASP A 76 -7.00 -2.75 -11.17
N GLY A 77 -6.11 -1.77 -11.30
CA GLY A 77 -5.72 -1.13 -12.56
C GLY A 77 -6.64 -0.01 -13.04
N ASP A 78 -7.76 0.27 -12.36
CA ASP A 78 -8.57 1.43 -12.67
C ASP A 78 -7.81 2.71 -12.33
N LEU A 79 -7.82 3.69 -13.24
CA LEU A 79 -7.10 4.93 -13.05
C LEU A 79 -7.99 5.92 -12.29
N VAL A 80 -7.50 6.40 -11.14
CA VAL A 80 -8.19 7.39 -10.32
C VAL A 80 -7.35 8.66 -10.20
N GLU A 81 -8.05 9.79 -10.16
CA GLU A 81 -7.49 11.07 -9.76
C GLU A 81 -7.63 11.19 -8.24
N VAL A 82 -6.48 11.27 -7.56
CA VAL A 82 -6.37 11.52 -6.13
C VAL A 82 -6.18 13.02 -5.95
N GLU A 83 -7.23 13.67 -5.48
CA GLU A 83 -7.30 15.12 -5.32
C GLU A 83 -7.19 15.47 -3.84
N SER A 84 -6.31 16.41 -3.53
CA SER A 84 -6.17 17.06 -2.23
C SER A 84 -6.40 18.57 -2.37
N PRO A 85 -6.43 19.33 -1.26
CA PRO A 85 -6.46 20.79 -1.32
C PRO A 85 -5.29 21.42 -2.10
N GLU A 86 -4.14 20.74 -2.19
CA GLU A 86 -2.92 21.27 -2.81
C GLU A 86 -2.79 20.90 -4.29
N GLY A 87 -3.39 19.79 -4.71
CA GLY A 87 -3.24 19.33 -6.09
C GLY A 87 -3.88 17.97 -6.36
N THR A 88 -3.60 17.46 -7.55
CA THR A 88 -4.18 16.20 -8.03
C THR A 88 -3.13 15.35 -8.72
N VAL A 89 -3.12 14.05 -8.42
CA VAL A 89 -2.29 13.05 -9.11
C VAL A 89 -3.14 11.91 -9.64
N SER A 90 -2.74 11.34 -10.79
CA SER A 90 -3.42 10.19 -11.39
C SER A 90 -2.64 8.91 -11.15
N VAL A 91 -3.28 7.90 -10.55
CA VAL A 91 -2.63 6.61 -10.23
C VAL A 91 -3.57 5.42 -10.40
N PRO A 92 -3.06 4.24 -10.80
CA PRO A 92 -3.85 3.02 -10.84
C PRO A 92 -4.18 2.53 -9.42
N VAL A 93 -5.40 2.03 -9.25
CA VAL A 93 -5.87 1.41 -8.02
C VAL A 93 -5.30 0.01 -7.86
N LEU A 94 -4.92 -0.33 -6.64
CA LEU A 94 -4.62 -1.68 -6.18
C LEU A 94 -5.48 -1.96 -4.94
N THR A 95 -6.32 -2.98 -5.00
CA THR A 95 -7.07 -3.44 -3.84
C THR A 95 -6.14 -4.19 -2.88
N TYR A 96 -6.01 -3.69 -1.65
CA TYR A 96 -5.10 -4.26 -0.66
C TYR A 96 -5.82 -4.42 0.69
N PRO A 97 -6.03 -5.66 1.20
CA PRO A 97 -6.86 -5.91 2.37
C PRO A 97 -6.26 -5.42 3.69
N ALA A 98 -4.96 -5.12 3.72
CA ALA A 98 -4.31 -4.64 4.94
C ALA A 98 -4.52 -3.13 5.19
N ILE A 99 -5.04 -2.38 4.20
CA ILE A 99 -5.37 -0.97 4.38
C ILE A 99 -6.69 -0.83 5.14
N MET A 100 -6.73 0.10 6.10
CA MET A 100 -7.93 0.44 6.84
C MET A 100 -9.01 1.05 5.92
N PRO A 101 -10.30 0.74 6.11
CA PRO A 101 -11.38 1.48 5.46
C PRO A 101 -11.25 3.00 5.71
N ASN A 102 -11.60 3.82 4.72
CA ASN A 102 -11.47 5.29 4.73
C ASN A 102 -10.02 5.83 4.73
N VAL A 103 -9.02 4.96 4.61
CA VAL A 103 -7.62 5.34 4.39
C VAL A 103 -7.20 4.85 3.01
N VAL A 104 -6.37 5.63 2.34
CA VAL A 104 -5.72 5.24 1.09
C VAL A 104 -4.23 5.42 1.24
N ALA A 105 -3.44 4.48 0.72
CA ALA A 105 -1.99 4.52 0.87
C ALA A 105 -1.30 4.61 -0.48
N MET A 106 -0.20 5.36 -0.53
CA MET A 106 0.60 5.53 -1.76
C MET A 106 2.09 5.41 -1.44
N PRO A 107 2.85 4.57 -2.17
CA PRO A 107 4.29 4.54 -2.06
C PRO A 107 4.93 5.81 -2.62
N VAL A 108 5.95 6.29 -1.94
CA VAL A 108 6.82 7.39 -2.35
C VAL A 108 8.04 6.83 -3.10
N GLY A 109 8.61 7.65 -3.98
CA GLY A 109 9.89 7.40 -4.65
C GLY A 109 9.83 7.37 -6.18
N GLN A 110 8.64 7.40 -6.76
CA GLN A 110 8.39 7.54 -8.20
C GLN A 110 7.73 8.90 -8.51
N GLY A 111 7.44 9.18 -9.79
CA GLY A 111 6.83 10.45 -10.22
C GLY A 111 7.84 11.56 -10.51
N HIS A 112 9.08 11.20 -10.86
CA HIS A 112 10.10 12.19 -11.23
C HIS A 112 9.77 12.84 -12.58
N SER A 113 9.89 14.16 -12.65
CA SER A 113 9.67 14.94 -13.88
C SER A 113 10.86 14.88 -14.83
N ASP A 114 12.07 15.07 -14.30
CA ASP A 114 13.34 15.01 -15.04
C ASP A 114 14.40 14.24 -14.23
N TYR A 115 14.44 12.91 -14.42
CA TYR A 115 15.39 12.04 -13.73
C TYR A 115 15.88 10.91 -14.63
N GLY A 116 16.32 11.27 -15.84
CA GLY A 116 16.87 10.33 -16.82
C GLY A 116 15.83 9.40 -17.45
N ARG A 117 16.28 8.50 -18.32
CA ARG A 117 15.38 7.71 -19.17
C ARG A 117 14.49 6.71 -18.44
N TYR A 118 14.86 6.31 -17.21
CA TYR A 118 14.17 5.24 -16.48
C TYR A 118 13.16 5.76 -15.46
N ALA A 119 13.39 6.94 -14.87
CA ALA A 119 12.50 7.51 -13.86
C ALA A 119 11.60 8.65 -14.38
N SER A 120 11.98 9.34 -15.46
CA SER A 120 11.20 10.49 -15.96
C SER A 120 9.82 10.06 -16.47
N GLY A 121 8.77 10.74 -16.00
CA GLY A 121 7.39 10.52 -16.43
C GLY A 121 6.82 9.15 -16.03
N ARG A 122 7.37 8.51 -15.00
CA ARG A 122 6.95 7.19 -14.53
C ARG A 122 6.30 7.26 -13.15
N GLY A 123 5.10 6.72 -13.06
CA GLY A 123 4.30 6.75 -11.83
C GLY A 123 3.83 8.16 -11.50
N ALA A 124 3.45 8.35 -10.24
CA ALA A 124 3.10 9.65 -9.68
C ALA A 124 3.73 9.83 -8.30
N ASN A 125 3.97 11.09 -7.94
CA ASN A 125 4.59 11.46 -6.67
C ASN A 125 3.51 11.93 -5.69
N PRO A 126 3.22 11.19 -4.60
CA PRO A 126 2.24 11.61 -3.62
C PRO A 126 2.64 12.88 -2.85
N ILE A 127 3.94 13.24 -2.84
CA ILE A 127 4.42 14.46 -2.16
C ILE A 127 3.82 15.72 -2.79
N GLU A 128 3.51 15.70 -4.10
CA GLU A 128 2.93 16.85 -4.82
C GLU A 128 1.53 17.22 -4.35
N ILE A 129 0.85 16.33 -3.62
CA ILE A 129 -0.51 16.54 -3.10
C ILE A 129 -0.55 16.66 -1.57
N LEU A 130 0.58 16.66 -0.88
CA LEU A 130 0.60 16.80 0.58
C LEU A 130 0.40 18.25 1.00
N ALA A 131 -0.49 18.45 1.97
CA ALA A 131 -0.67 19.73 2.62
C ALA A 131 0.62 20.16 3.34
N SER A 132 0.95 21.45 3.24
CA SER A 132 2.11 22.05 3.92
C SER A 132 1.87 22.29 5.41
N GLN A 133 1.12 21.42 6.08
CA GLN A 133 0.82 21.51 7.50
C GLN A 133 2.04 21.06 8.30
N MET A 134 2.48 21.87 9.27
CA MET A 134 3.57 21.52 10.17
C MET A 134 3.01 21.10 11.52
N GLU A 135 3.64 20.11 12.13
CA GLU A 135 3.33 19.69 13.49
C GLU A 135 3.92 20.72 14.48
N PRO A 136 3.13 21.32 15.39
CA PRO A 136 3.56 22.44 16.21
C PRO A 136 4.73 22.16 17.17
N GLU A 137 4.84 20.95 17.72
CA GLU A 137 5.84 20.63 18.76
C GLU A 137 7.22 20.31 18.16
N THR A 138 7.24 19.54 17.08
CA THR A 138 8.46 19.05 16.40
C THR A 138 8.88 19.93 15.24
N GLY A 139 7.98 20.74 14.69
CA GLY A 139 8.19 21.53 13.47
C GLY A 139 8.38 20.67 12.20
N SER A 140 8.06 19.37 12.28
CA SER A 140 8.14 18.46 11.13
C SER A 140 6.89 18.58 10.26
N LEU A 141 7.01 18.22 8.98
CA LEU A 141 5.85 18.13 8.09
C LEU A 141 4.87 17.08 8.64
N ALA A 142 3.60 17.45 8.74
CA ALA A 142 2.52 16.56 9.14
C ALA A 142 2.19 15.57 8.00
N TRP A 143 3.08 14.59 7.82
CA TRP A 143 3.15 13.69 6.67
C TRP A 143 1.85 12.95 6.34
N ASN A 144 1.04 12.62 7.36
CA ASN A 144 -0.21 11.88 7.24
C ASN A 144 -1.46 12.73 7.52
N ALA A 145 -1.33 14.06 7.56
CA ALA A 145 -2.44 14.95 7.90
C ALA A 145 -3.29 15.37 6.69
N THR A 146 -2.97 14.88 5.49
CA THR A 146 -3.69 15.28 4.27
C THR A 146 -4.90 14.39 4.01
N ARG A 147 -6.06 15.01 3.80
CA ARG A 147 -7.24 14.32 3.28
C ARG A 147 -7.33 14.43 1.77
N VAL A 148 -7.89 13.39 1.16
CA VAL A 148 -8.05 13.28 -0.29
C VAL A 148 -9.43 12.80 -0.70
N ARG A 149 -9.78 13.10 -1.95
CA ARG A 149 -10.96 12.63 -2.66
C ARG A 149 -10.49 11.80 -3.84
N LEU A 150 -11.19 10.70 -4.09
CA LEU A 150 -10.93 9.84 -5.24
C LEU A 150 -11.97 10.11 -6.33
N ASN A 151 -11.50 10.51 -7.51
CA ASN A 151 -12.34 10.69 -8.69
C ASN A 151 -12.01 9.61 -9.73
N PRO A 152 -12.91 8.66 -10.01
CA PRO A 152 -12.70 7.66 -11.05
C PRO A 152 -12.62 8.31 -12.43
N THR A 153 -11.53 8.07 -13.18
CA THR A 153 -11.35 8.68 -14.51
C THR A 153 -12.05 7.89 -15.63
N GLY A 154 -12.56 6.69 -15.33
CA GLY A 154 -13.11 5.76 -16.31
C GLY A 154 -12.07 5.09 -17.22
N ARG A 155 -10.80 5.47 -17.12
CA ARG A 155 -9.68 4.85 -17.84
C ARG A 155 -9.06 3.74 -16.98
N ARG A 156 -8.35 2.83 -17.63
CA ARG A 156 -7.55 1.80 -16.96
C ARG A 156 -6.10 1.92 -17.39
N ALA A 157 -5.20 1.68 -16.44
CA ALA A 157 -3.78 1.57 -16.69
C ALA A 157 -3.31 0.13 -16.43
N ASN A 158 -2.25 -0.27 -17.11
CA ASN A 158 -1.66 -1.59 -16.89
C ASN A 158 -0.84 -1.57 -15.61
N LEU A 159 -1.38 -2.13 -14.53
CA LEU A 159 -0.65 -2.34 -13.29
C LEU A 159 0.14 -3.64 -13.38
N VAL A 160 1.45 -3.53 -13.61
CA VAL A 160 2.32 -4.69 -13.83
C VAL A 160 2.69 -5.30 -12.48
N ARG A 161 2.34 -6.58 -12.30
CA ARG A 161 2.72 -7.39 -11.14
C ARG A 161 3.50 -8.61 -11.59
N THR A 162 4.53 -8.98 -10.84
CA THR A 162 5.27 -10.23 -11.07
C THR A 162 4.55 -11.44 -10.46
N SER A 163 3.71 -11.23 -9.45
CA SER A 163 2.90 -12.26 -8.82
C SER A 163 1.54 -12.42 -9.50
N GLY A 164 0.99 -13.63 -9.42
CA GLY A 164 -0.35 -13.96 -9.90
C GLY A 164 -1.40 -13.81 -8.80
N LEU A 165 -1.78 -14.93 -8.19
CA LEU A 165 -2.73 -14.96 -7.08
C LEU A 165 -1.97 -14.99 -5.75
N SER A 166 -2.26 -14.01 -4.89
CA SER A 166 -1.68 -13.92 -3.54
C SER A 166 -2.28 -14.92 -2.55
N ARG A 167 -3.37 -15.59 -2.92
CA ARG A 167 -4.06 -16.56 -2.07
C ARG A 167 -3.55 -17.98 -2.34
N ASP A 168 -3.34 -18.72 -1.27
CA ASP A 168 -2.97 -20.14 -1.33
C ASP A 168 -4.07 -21.03 -1.97
N LEU A 169 -5.33 -20.60 -1.91
CA LEU A 169 -6.50 -21.33 -2.41
C LEU A 169 -6.67 -22.74 -1.79
N GLY A 170 -6.15 -22.95 -0.57
CA GLY A 170 -6.26 -24.23 0.14
C GLY A 170 -5.34 -25.31 -0.41
N ARG A 171 -4.25 -24.93 -1.07
CA ARG A 171 -3.25 -25.84 -1.65
C ARG A 171 -2.20 -26.26 -0.62
N GLY A 172 -2.09 -25.56 0.51
CA GLY A 172 -1.12 -25.86 1.55
C GLY A 172 0.32 -25.57 1.09
N ILE A 173 0.56 -24.51 0.32
CA ILE A 173 1.91 -24.10 -0.09
C ILE A 173 2.72 -23.67 1.13
N ILE A 174 2.10 -22.93 2.05
CA ILE A 174 2.68 -22.54 3.33
C ILE A 174 1.99 -23.36 4.41
N GLN A 175 2.78 -24.12 5.17
CA GLN A 175 2.30 -24.87 6.33
C GLN A 175 2.38 -23.96 7.56
N THR A 176 1.30 -23.84 8.30
CA THR A 176 1.24 -23.07 9.55
C THR A 176 0.85 -24.01 10.67
N THR A 177 1.61 -23.99 11.75
CA THR A 177 1.24 -24.68 12.99
C THR A 177 0.95 -23.62 14.03
N ALA A 178 -0.19 -23.70 14.71
CA ALA A 178 -0.43 -22.87 15.87
C ALA A 178 0.29 -23.50 17.08
N SER A 179 0.94 -22.68 17.90
CA SER A 179 1.67 -23.14 19.09
C SER A 179 0.77 -23.91 20.08
N GLY A 180 -0.55 -23.67 20.06
CA GLY A 180 -1.53 -24.39 20.87
C GLY A 180 -1.99 -25.73 20.29
N GLU A 181 -1.75 -25.98 18.99
CA GLU A 181 -2.05 -27.25 18.32
C GLU A 181 -0.83 -28.17 18.27
N ALA A 182 0.35 -27.65 18.62
CA ALA A 182 1.60 -28.40 18.65
C ALA A 182 1.64 -29.49 19.74
N GLU A 183 0.88 -29.35 20.83
CA GLU A 183 0.82 -30.36 21.89
C GLU A 183 -0.08 -31.56 21.52
N GLU A 184 -1.12 -31.36 20.72
CA GLU A 184 -2.01 -32.47 20.29
C GLU A 184 -1.42 -33.28 19.12
N HIS A 185 -0.39 -32.75 18.45
CA HIS A 185 0.31 -33.39 17.34
C HIS A 185 1.81 -33.63 17.59
N ALA A 186 2.22 -33.73 18.86
CA ALA A 186 3.56 -34.19 19.26
C ALA A 186 3.84 -35.68 18.95
N GLY A 187 2.97 -36.35 18.20
CA GLY A 187 3.17 -37.72 17.78
C GLY A 187 2.40 -38.07 16.51
N THR A 188 2.91 -37.70 15.33
CA THR A 188 2.71 -38.49 14.09
C THR A 188 3.80 -38.15 13.05
N ASN A 189 4.73 -39.10 12.89
CA ASN A 189 5.56 -39.39 11.72
C ASN A 189 6.17 -38.24 10.88
N LEU A 190 7.47 -38.02 11.08
CA LEU A 190 8.45 -37.49 10.12
C LEU A 190 8.63 -38.38 8.86
N ARG A 191 7.57 -38.95 8.30
CA ARG A 191 7.64 -39.84 7.12
C ARG A 191 6.53 -39.58 6.12
N SER A 192 6.82 -38.70 5.17
CA SER A 192 6.37 -38.82 3.78
C SER A 192 7.48 -38.18 2.92
N ILE A 193 8.22 -38.86 2.03
CA ILE A 193 8.06 -40.16 1.36
C ILE A 193 9.48 -40.69 1.04
N PRO A 194 9.84 -41.96 1.28
CA PRO A 194 11.04 -42.53 0.67
C PRO A 194 10.78 -42.72 -0.83
N ILE A 195 11.64 -42.14 -1.67
CA ILE A 195 11.66 -42.39 -3.12
C ILE A 195 11.97 -43.88 -3.31
N THR A 196 10.97 -44.69 -3.63
CA THR A 196 11.19 -46.02 -4.18
C THR A 196 11.20 -45.90 -5.69
N VAL A 197 12.40 -45.91 -6.27
CA VAL A 197 12.57 -46.22 -7.71
C VAL A 197 12.51 -47.73 -7.83
N GLU A 198 11.47 -48.28 -8.44
CA GLU A 198 11.48 -49.68 -8.88
C GLU A 198 11.99 -49.77 -10.32
N PRO A 199 12.94 -50.68 -10.63
CA PRO A 199 13.40 -50.89 -11.99
C PRO A 199 12.52 -51.91 -12.72
N ALA A 200 12.11 -51.57 -13.94
CA ALA A 200 12.03 -52.47 -15.09
C ALA A 200 12.09 -51.64 -16.39
#